data_AF-A0A7X6HZG6-F1
#
_entry.id   AF-A0A7X6HZG6-F1
#
_cell.length_a   1.000
_cell.length_b   1.000
_cell.length_c   1.000
_cell.angle_alpha   90.00
_cell.angle_beta   90.00
_cell.angle_gamma   90.00
#
_symmetry.space_group_name_H-M   'P 1'
#
loop_
_entity.id
_entity.type
_entity.pdbx_description
1 polymer ?
#
loop_
_entity_poly.entity_id
_entity_poly.type
_entity_poly.pdbx_seq_one_letter_code
_entity_poly.pdbx_strand_id
1 'polypeptide(L)'
;MKDRSKRRTLSRKTALVAATAALPAMAMVMMTGGSAAAHGAPMDPGSRTYLCYVHSIDHTGQITPSNPACAAALAQGGHNAYYNWFAVLQSNGQGRTAGFIPDGQLCSGASGAFDFSGFDLPRDDWPYTHVTAGDDYRFSYNVWAHHPGSFHMYVTKDGFDPSQPLTWDDMEDEPFASVDDPPWTGVGSIEDEYYWTSTLPDDKEGRHIIYTVWERSDSPETFYSCSDVVFDGGNGEVTVPGGSTGASAEVAEAHSAVPDLGDHDHHGSHASHGGATHASHSAPVNSTADWFGPGNALSQAGQTVGALLGAWSGR
;
A
#
# COMPACT_ATOMS: atom_id res chain seq x y z
N MET A 1 25.47 64.13 -31.86
CA MET A 1 25.66 62.67 -31.97
C MET A 1 26.55 62.17 -30.83
N LYS A 2 26.02 61.98 -29.61
CA LYS A 2 26.84 61.44 -28.49
C LYS A 2 26.01 60.90 -27.32
N ASP A 3 24.86 60.28 -27.59
CA ASP A 3 24.01 59.78 -26.47
C ASP A 3 23.26 58.46 -26.72
N ARG A 4 23.61 57.71 -27.78
CA ARG A 4 23.01 56.39 -28.05
C ARG A 4 23.87 55.19 -27.60
N SER A 5 25.12 55.43 -27.20
CA SER A 5 26.08 54.35 -26.88
C SER A 5 25.90 53.79 -25.46
N LYS A 6 25.58 54.63 -24.47
CA LYS A 6 25.53 54.22 -23.05
C LYS A 6 24.29 53.41 -22.64
N ARG A 7 23.15 53.52 -23.35
CA ARG A 7 21.91 52.78 -23.00
C ARG A 7 21.94 51.31 -23.41
N ARG A 8 22.74 50.92 -24.41
CA ARG A 8 22.82 49.52 -24.87
C ARG A 8 23.65 48.61 -23.96
N THR A 9 24.60 49.16 -23.20
CA THR A 9 25.49 48.39 -22.32
C THR A 9 24.91 48.13 -20.93
N LEU A 10 24.02 49.00 -20.42
CA LEU A 10 23.35 48.74 -19.14
C LEU A 10 22.26 47.67 -19.24
N SER A 11 21.52 47.63 -20.37
CA SER A 11 20.41 46.68 -20.56
C SER A 11 20.87 45.21 -20.74
N ARG A 12 22.12 44.98 -21.15
CA ARG A 12 22.68 43.61 -21.27
C ARG A 12 23.21 43.05 -19.95
N LYS A 13 23.52 43.90 -18.96
CA LYS A 13 24.08 43.45 -17.67
C LYS A 13 23.01 43.07 -16.64
N THR A 14 21.81 43.65 -16.72
CA THR A 14 20.69 43.29 -15.84
C THR A 14 19.95 42.03 -16.30
N ALA A 15 19.93 41.72 -17.60
CA ALA A 15 19.35 40.47 -18.11
C ALA A 15 20.18 39.22 -17.74
N LEU A 16 21.50 39.36 -17.53
CA LEU A 16 22.37 38.23 -17.19
C LEU A 16 22.30 37.85 -15.70
N VAL A 17 22.04 38.80 -14.81
CA VAL A 17 22.00 38.56 -13.35
C VAL A 17 20.65 37.96 -12.91
N ALA A 18 19.55 38.28 -13.60
CA ALA A 18 18.25 37.67 -13.33
C ALA A 18 18.18 36.19 -13.78
N ALA A 19 18.96 35.81 -14.80
CA ALA A 19 19.00 34.43 -15.29
C ALA A 19 19.85 33.49 -14.42
N THR A 20 20.86 34.00 -13.70
CA THR A 20 21.74 33.18 -12.86
C THR A 20 21.18 32.87 -11.47
N ALA A 21 20.18 33.60 -10.99
CA ALA A 21 19.52 33.33 -9.70
C ALA A 21 18.23 32.48 -9.82
N ALA A 22 17.58 32.49 -10.99
CA ALA A 22 16.36 31.70 -11.21
C ALA A 22 16.63 30.21 -11.43
N LEU A 23 17.77 29.86 -12.05
CA LEU A 23 18.15 28.47 -12.33
C LEU A 23 18.42 27.62 -11.06
N PRO A 24 19.19 28.09 -10.05
CA PRO A 24 19.36 27.31 -8.82
C PRO A 24 18.07 27.25 -7.98
N ALA A 25 17.21 28.28 -8.02
CA ALA A 25 15.93 28.25 -7.32
C ALA A 25 14.93 27.27 -7.94
N MET A 26 14.89 27.15 -9.28
CA MET A 26 14.06 26.18 -9.99
C MET A 26 14.58 24.74 -9.82
N ALA A 27 15.90 24.55 -9.73
CA ALA A 27 16.51 23.25 -9.45
C ALA A 27 16.25 22.77 -8.01
N MET A 28 16.09 23.68 -7.05
CA MET A 28 15.81 23.36 -5.64
C MET A 28 14.35 22.94 -5.39
N VAL A 29 13.42 23.30 -6.29
CA VAL A 29 12.01 22.83 -6.25
C VAL A 29 11.85 21.41 -6.83
N MET A 30 12.80 20.94 -7.64
CA MET A 30 12.77 19.57 -8.19
C MET A 30 13.26 18.50 -7.20
N MET A 31 13.65 18.89 -5.98
CA MET A 31 14.12 17.98 -4.92
C MET A 31 13.14 17.87 -3.74
N THR A 32 11.97 18.49 -3.81
CA THR A 32 10.96 18.38 -2.75
C THR A 32 10.03 17.21 -3.02
N GLY A 33 10.37 16.06 -2.43
CA GLY A 33 9.41 15.04 -2.02
C GLY A 33 8.96 14.08 -3.11
N GLY A 34 9.68 12.98 -3.29
CA GLY A 34 9.00 11.74 -3.66
C GLY A 34 8.02 11.40 -2.53
N SER A 35 6.78 11.07 -2.86
CA SER A 35 5.86 10.46 -1.91
C SER A 35 6.49 9.14 -1.45
N ALA A 36 7.07 9.11 -0.25
CA ALA A 36 7.49 7.86 0.34
C ALA A 36 6.20 7.11 0.71
N ALA A 37 5.84 6.13 -0.11
CA ALA A 37 4.66 5.32 0.11
C ALA A 37 4.94 4.36 1.27
N ALA A 38 4.17 4.48 2.33
CA ALA A 38 4.14 3.46 3.37
C ALA A 38 3.33 2.26 2.86
N HIS A 39 3.62 1.07 3.37
CA HIS A 39 2.93 -0.15 2.98
C HIS A 39 3.07 -1.16 4.12
N GLY A 40 1.96 -1.83 4.41
CA GLY A 40 1.91 -2.91 5.39
C GLY A 40 0.47 -3.29 5.71
N ALA A 41 0.27 -4.47 6.29
CA ALA A 41 -1.01 -4.92 6.83
C ALA A 41 -0.77 -5.90 7.99
N PRO A 42 -1.74 -6.10 8.89
CA PRO A 42 -1.69 -7.13 9.93
C PRO A 42 -1.40 -8.51 9.34
N MET A 43 -0.42 -9.19 9.95
CA MET A 43 -0.03 -10.57 9.65
C MET A 43 -0.54 -11.52 10.73
N ASP A 44 -0.59 -11.07 11.99
CA ASP A 44 -1.12 -11.83 13.11
C ASP A 44 -1.76 -10.90 14.16
N PRO A 45 -3.10 -10.95 14.38
CA PRO A 45 -4.07 -11.71 13.59
C PRO A 45 -4.13 -11.16 12.16
N GLY A 46 -4.05 -12.07 11.19
CA GLY A 46 -3.90 -11.71 9.77
C GLY A 46 -5.11 -10.96 9.21
N SER A 47 -4.83 -9.94 8.40
CA SER A 47 -5.87 -9.18 7.71
C SER A 47 -6.54 -9.97 6.59
N ARG A 48 -7.74 -9.56 6.18
CA ARG A 48 -8.43 -10.14 5.01
C ARG A 48 -7.55 -10.12 3.77
N THR A 49 -6.91 -8.98 3.48
CA THR A 49 -6.05 -8.84 2.30
C THR A 49 -4.83 -9.75 2.38
N TYR A 50 -4.14 -9.76 3.53
CA TYR A 50 -2.97 -10.61 3.76
C TYR A 50 -3.31 -12.11 3.67
N LEU A 51 -4.30 -12.57 4.46
CA LEU A 51 -4.68 -13.98 4.48
C LEU A 51 -5.20 -14.44 3.13
N CYS A 52 -6.01 -13.64 2.44
CA CYS A 52 -6.43 -13.98 1.09
C CYS A 52 -5.24 -14.02 0.11
N TYR A 53 -4.25 -13.14 0.23
CA TYR A 53 -3.05 -13.21 -0.62
C TYR A 53 -2.25 -14.49 -0.38
N VAL A 54 -1.80 -14.74 0.85
CA VAL A 54 -0.89 -15.85 1.18
C VAL A 54 -1.52 -17.23 0.99
N HIS A 55 -2.85 -17.34 1.03
CA HIS A 55 -3.60 -18.57 0.78
C HIS A 55 -4.11 -18.72 -0.66
N SER A 56 -3.91 -17.72 -1.51
CA SER A 56 -4.37 -17.78 -2.91
C SER A 56 -3.24 -17.75 -3.92
N ILE A 57 -2.04 -17.28 -3.55
CA ILE A 57 -0.89 -17.28 -4.45
C ILE A 57 -0.31 -18.69 -4.61
N ASP A 58 -0.14 -19.13 -5.85
CA ASP A 58 0.49 -20.41 -6.18
C ASP A 58 1.99 -20.27 -6.53
N HIS A 59 2.66 -21.40 -6.72
CA HIS A 59 4.08 -21.47 -7.08
C HIS A 59 4.46 -20.76 -8.39
N THR A 60 3.50 -20.40 -9.24
CA THR A 60 3.72 -19.61 -10.47
C THR A 60 3.52 -18.11 -10.25
N GLY A 61 3.08 -17.71 -9.06
CA GLY A 61 2.71 -16.34 -8.71
C GLY A 61 1.27 -16.00 -9.09
N GLN A 62 0.47 -16.98 -9.53
CA GLN A 62 -0.93 -16.75 -9.91
C GLN A 62 -1.84 -16.76 -8.67
N ILE A 63 -2.78 -15.81 -8.62
CA ILE A 63 -3.82 -15.77 -7.57
C ILE A 63 -4.99 -16.68 -7.96
N THR A 64 -5.16 -17.77 -7.23
CA THR A 64 -6.20 -18.79 -7.43
C THR A 64 -6.88 -19.17 -6.10
N PRO A 65 -7.72 -18.29 -5.53
CA PRO A 65 -8.35 -18.52 -4.23
C PRO A 65 -9.24 -19.77 -4.23
N SER A 66 -9.01 -20.64 -3.25
CA SER A 66 -9.91 -21.77 -2.94
C SER A 66 -10.97 -21.42 -1.89
N ASN A 67 -10.64 -20.53 -0.95
CA ASN A 67 -11.60 -19.99 0.02
C ASN A 67 -12.69 -19.19 -0.72
N PRO A 68 -14.00 -19.41 -0.44
CA PRO A 68 -15.07 -18.77 -1.19
C PRO A 68 -15.16 -17.25 -0.97
N ALA A 69 -14.83 -16.74 0.23
CA ALA A 69 -14.81 -15.29 0.49
C ALA A 69 -13.71 -14.59 -0.31
N CYS A 70 -12.50 -15.14 -0.30
CA CYS A 70 -11.39 -14.66 -1.13
C CYS A 70 -11.73 -14.77 -2.63
N ALA A 71 -12.36 -15.86 -3.07
CA ALA A 71 -12.79 -15.96 -4.47
C ALA A 71 -13.82 -14.88 -4.86
N ALA A 72 -14.75 -14.55 -3.97
CA ALA A 72 -15.71 -13.47 -4.16
C ALA A 72 -15.02 -12.10 -4.17
N ALA A 73 -14.07 -11.87 -3.27
CA ALA A 73 -13.28 -10.65 -3.19
C ALA A 73 -12.49 -10.41 -4.48
N LEU A 74 -11.82 -11.45 -4.99
CA LEU A 74 -11.11 -11.41 -6.26
C LEU A 74 -12.04 -11.11 -7.44
N ALA A 75 -13.24 -11.70 -7.46
CA ALA A 75 -14.23 -11.46 -8.51
C ALA A 75 -14.73 -10.01 -8.53
N GLN A 76 -14.72 -9.32 -7.39
CA GLN A 76 -15.14 -7.93 -7.27
C GLN A 76 -13.99 -6.93 -7.48
N GLY A 77 -12.90 -7.04 -6.72
CA GLY A 77 -11.79 -6.07 -6.73
C GLY A 77 -10.64 -6.39 -7.70
N GLY A 78 -10.61 -7.62 -8.25
CA GLY A 78 -9.58 -8.06 -9.18
C GLY A 78 -8.22 -8.36 -8.53
N HIS A 79 -7.25 -8.72 -9.37
CA HIS A 79 -5.95 -9.25 -8.93
C HIS A 79 -5.05 -8.18 -8.27
N ASN A 80 -5.20 -6.91 -8.65
CA ASN A 80 -4.33 -5.85 -8.12
C ASN A 80 -4.47 -5.70 -6.61
N ALA A 81 -5.67 -5.89 -6.06
CA ALA A 81 -5.90 -5.82 -4.62
C ALA A 81 -5.15 -6.93 -3.85
N TYR A 82 -4.91 -8.08 -4.50
CA TYR A 82 -4.16 -9.19 -3.92
C TYR A 82 -2.66 -8.94 -3.97
N TYR A 83 -2.11 -8.52 -5.11
CA TYR A 83 -0.67 -8.24 -5.22
C TYR A 83 -0.25 -6.99 -4.43
N ASN A 84 -1.20 -6.12 -4.07
CA ASN A 84 -0.99 -4.92 -3.25
C ASN A 84 -1.74 -5.03 -1.92
N TRP A 85 -1.78 -6.23 -1.33
CA TRP A 85 -2.49 -6.52 -0.08
C TRP A 85 -2.11 -5.59 1.09
N PHE A 86 -0.91 -5.01 1.03
CA PHE A 86 -0.33 -4.06 1.99
C PHE A 86 -0.65 -2.58 1.73
N ALA A 87 -1.51 -2.26 0.75
CA ALA A 87 -1.73 -0.89 0.25
C ALA A 87 -3.15 -0.34 0.50
N VAL A 88 -3.82 -0.82 1.55
CA VAL A 88 -5.16 -0.33 1.94
C VAL A 88 -5.02 1.01 2.68
N LEU A 89 -4.93 2.10 1.91
CA LEU A 89 -4.57 3.42 2.44
C LEU A 89 -5.51 4.55 2.02
N GLN A 90 -5.53 5.61 2.85
CA GLN A 90 -6.00 6.94 2.50
C GLN A 90 -4.85 7.92 2.62
N SER A 91 -4.42 8.53 1.51
CA SER A 91 -3.31 9.50 1.52
C SER A 91 -3.60 10.76 2.33
N ASN A 92 -4.87 11.03 2.68
CA ASN A 92 -5.29 12.16 3.51
C ASN A 92 -5.98 11.71 4.80
N GLY A 93 -5.81 10.47 5.25
CA GLY A 93 -6.48 9.89 6.41
C GLY A 93 -6.33 10.71 7.70
N GLN A 94 -5.11 11.03 8.13
CA GLN A 94 -4.80 11.70 9.40
C GLN A 94 -5.48 11.01 10.61
N GLY A 95 -5.43 9.68 10.66
CA GLY A 95 -6.02 8.87 11.73
C GLY A 95 -7.55 8.86 11.77
N ARG A 96 -8.24 9.53 10.83
CA ARG A 96 -9.70 9.67 10.86
C ARG A 96 -10.41 8.36 10.55
N THR A 97 -11.41 8.04 11.35
CA THR A 97 -12.20 6.81 11.29
C THR A 97 -13.67 7.11 10.97
N ALA A 98 -14.55 7.05 11.97
CA ALA A 98 -15.98 7.29 11.85
C ALA A 98 -16.26 8.71 11.32
N GLY A 99 -17.20 8.81 10.37
CA GLY A 99 -17.52 10.06 9.69
C GLY A 99 -16.52 10.47 8.60
N PHE A 100 -15.42 9.72 8.42
CA PHE A 100 -14.51 9.88 7.28
C PHE A 100 -14.55 8.66 6.36
N ILE A 101 -14.33 7.46 6.88
CA ILE A 101 -14.54 6.21 6.14
C ILE A 101 -16.04 5.89 6.17
N PRO A 102 -16.72 5.72 5.03
CA PRO A 102 -18.14 5.38 5.01
C PRO A 102 -18.43 3.99 5.60
N ASP A 103 -19.62 3.82 6.15
CA ASP A 103 -20.14 2.49 6.51
C ASP A 103 -20.10 1.54 5.32
N GLY A 104 -19.75 0.27 5.57
CA GLY A 104 -19.57 -0.75 4.55
C GLY A 104 -18.29 -0.59 3.73
N GLN A 105 -17.38 0.32 4.09
CA GLN A 105 -16.09 0.52 3.40
C GLN A 105 -14.88 0.49 4.35
N LEU A 106 -15.07 -0.04 5.56
CA LEU A 106 -14.03 -0.07 6.58
C LEU A 106 -12.85 -0.93 6.12
N CYS A 107 -13.10 -2.12 5.55
CA CYS A 107 -12.08 -3.10 5.21
C CYS A 107 -11.34 -2.77 3.90
N SER A 108 -11.98 -2.05 2.97
CA SER A 108 -11.29 -1.41 1.84
C SER A 108 -10.62 -0.08 2.21
N GLY A 109 -10.89 0.44 3.42
CA GLY A 109 -10.49 1.78 3.84
C GLY A 109 -11.02 2.88 2.91
N ALA A 110 -12.08 2.62 2.12
CA ALA A 110 -12.53 3.46 1.00
C ALA A 110 -11.40 3.86 0.04
N SER A 111 -10.36 3.02 -0.07
CA SER A 111 -9.09 3.35 -0.70
C SER A 111 -9.26 3.70 -2.18
N GLY A 112 -8.57 4.76 -2.60
CA GLY A 112 -8.44 5.14 -4.01
C GLY A 112 -7.19 4.58 -4.69
N ALA A 113 -6.34 3.85 -3.97
CA ALA A 113 -5.07 3.33 -4.51
C ALA A 113 -5.30 2.12 -5.43
N PHE A 114 -6.12 1.16 -4.97
CA PHE A 114 -6.58 0.01 -5.72
C PHE A 114 -8.03 -0.32 -5.33
N ASP A 115 -8.70 -1.15 -6.11
CA ASP A 115 -10.07 -1.58 -5.80
C ASP A 115 -10.07 -2.70 -4.75
N PHE A 116 -10.13 -2.32 -3.47
CA PHE A 116 -10.26 -3.25 -2.34
C PHE A 116 -11.72 -3.54 -1.96
N SER A 117 -12.71 -3.11 -2.75
CA SER A 117 -14.14 -3.21 -2.37
C SER A 117 -14.62 -4.65 -2.17
N GLY A 118 -13.95 -5.62 -2.80
CA GLY A 118 -14.21 -7.05 -2.59
C GLY A 118 -13.99 -7.50 -1.14
N PHE A 119 -13.12 -6.81 -0.39
CA PHE A 119 -12.83 -7.13 1.02
C PHE A 119 -13.87 -6.55 2.00
N ASP A 120 -14.80 -5.72 1.51
CA ASP A 120 -15.96 -5.24 2.30
C ASP A 120 -17.16 -6.20 2.24
N LEU A 121 -17.07 -7.29 1.47
CA LEU A 121 -18.19 -8.21 1.29
C LEU A 121 -18.65 -8.82 2.63
N PRO A 122 -19.96 -8.77 2.94
CA PRO A 122 -20.51 -9.32 4.18
C PRO A 122 -20.63 -10.84 4.07
N ARG A 123 -19.69 -11.55 4.68
CA ARG A 123 -19.57 -13.02 4.61
C ARG A 123 -19.06 -13.58 5.94
N ASP A 124 -19.51 -14.78 6.28
CA ASP A 124 -19.09 -15.52 7.49
C ASP A 124 -17.94 -16.51 7.23
N ASP A 125 -17.55 -16.69 5.97
CA ASP A 125 -16.52 -17.64 5.52
C ASP A 125 -15.18 -17.00 5.13
N TRP A 126 -14.90 -15.77 5.61
CA TRP A 126 -13.55 -15.21 5.61
C TRP A 126 -12.57 -16.09 6.41
N PRO A 127 -11.28 -16.16 6.02
CA PRO A 127 -10.23 -16.65 6.90
C PRO A 127 -10.23 -15.90 8.23
N TYR A 128 -10.03 -16.59 9.36
CA TYR A 128 -10.03 -15.95 10.67
C TYR A 128 -9.00 -16.56 11.62
N THR A 129 -8.57 -15.77 12.60
CA THR A 129 -7.61 -16.17 13.64
C THR A 129 -8.34 -16.49 14.95
N HIS A 130 -7.98 -17.60 15.59
CA HIS A 130 -8.49 -18.00 16.90
C HIS A 130 -7.75 -17.26 18.01
N VAL A 131 -8.49 -16.68 18.95
CA VAL A 131 -7.93 -15.89 20.05
C VAL A 131 -8.66 -16.16 21.38
N THR A 132 -8.06 -15.70 22.47
CA THR A 132 -8.60 -15.82 23.82
C THR A 132 -8.88 -14.44 24.40
N ALA A 133 -10.11 -14.21 24.88
CA ALA A 133 -10.49 -12.95 25.51
C ALA A 133 -9.69 -12.72 26.80
N GLY A 134 -9.20 -11.50 27.01
CA GLY A 134 -8.43 -11.11 28.19
C GLY A 134 -6.97 -11.58 28.20
N ASP A 135 -6.53 -12.37 27.22
CA ASP A 135 -5.14 -12.82 27.12
C ASP A 135 -4.24 -11.76 26.48
N ASP A 136 -2.96 -11.77 26.86
CA ASP A 136 -1.92 -11.02 26.17
C ASP A 136 -1.65 -11.67 24.80
N TYR A 137 -1.80 -10.87 23.74
CA TYR A 137 -1.60 -11.33 22.36
C TYR A 137 -0.41 -10.61 21.72
N ARG A 138 0.44 -11.34 21.00
CA ARG A 138 1.54 -10.75 20.22
C ARG A 138 1.02 -10.39 18.83
N PHE A 139 0.89 -9.11 18.56
CA PHE A 139 0.51 -8.59 17.27
C PHE A 139 1.73 -8.52 16.33
N SER A 140 1.49 -8.84 15.08
CA SER A 140 2.43 -8.72 13.97
C SER A 140 1.81 -7.92 12.83
N TYR A 141 2.50 -6.91 12.35
CA TYR A 141 2.07 -6.05 11.25
C TYR A 141 3.20 -5.90 10.25
N ASN A 142 2.95 -6.25 8.99
CA ASN A 142 3.99 -6.24 7.97
C ASN A 142 4.59 -4.83 7.79
N VAL A 143 5.92 -4.75 7.71
CA VAL A 143 6.67 -3.49 7.48
C VAL A 143 7.28 -3.48 6.08
N TRP A 144 6.45 -3.61 5.05
CA TRP A 144 6.90 -3.54 3.66
C TRP A 144 7.69 -2.25 3.38
N ALA A 145 7.21 -1.12 3.91
CA ALA A 145 7.95 0.13 3.96
C ALA A 145 7.79 0.76 5.35
N HIS A 146 8.90 0.86 6.09
CA HIS A 146 8.92 1.44 7.43
C HIS A 146 8.64 2.95 7.42
N HIS A 147 7.72 3.37 8.29
CA HIS A 147 7.44 4.77 8.63
C HIS A 147 7.09 4.91 10.12
N PRO A 148 7.32 6.08 10.74
CA PRO A 148 6.88 6.33 12.11
C PRO A 148 5.36 6.55 12.17
N GLY A 149 4.74 6.22 13.29
CA GLY A 149 3.30 6.33 13.46
C GLY A 149 2.76 5.53 14.64
N SER A 150 1.44 5.63 14.80
CA SER A 150 0.68 5.00 15.86
C SER A 150 -0.27 3.96 15.26
N PHE A 151 -0.35 2.80 15.91
CA PHE A 151 -1.27 1.72 15.55
C PHE A 151 -2.40 1.69 16.55
N HIS A 152 -3.63 1.93 16.10
CA HIS A 152 -4.84 1.86 16.91
C HIS A 152 -5.63 0.60 16.56
N MET A 153 -5.96 -0.21 17.55
CA MET A 153 -6.73 -1.44 17.35
C MET A 153 -8.10 -1.29 18.00
N TYR A 154 -9.13 -1.35 17.16
CA TYR A 154 -10.54 -1.40 17.56
C TYR A 154 -11.06 -2.81 17.42
N VAL A 155 -12.18 -3.12 18.07
CA VAL A 155 -12.86 -4.40 17.95
C VAL A 155 -14.35 -4.15 17.76
N THR A 156 -15.03 -5.02 17.02
CA THR A 156 -16.49 -5.00 16.94
C THR A 156 -17.15 -5.24 18.31
N LYS A 157 -18.34 -4.65 18.51
CA LYS A 157 -19.24 -4.89 19.65
C LYS A 157 -19.77 -6.32 19.65
N ASP A 158 -20.23 -6.77 20.82
CA ASP A 158 -20.97 -8.04 20.93
C ASP A 158 -22.26 -8.00 20.11
N GLY A 159 -22.59 -9.15 19.49
CA GLY A 159 -23.73 -9.26 18.59
C GLY A 159 -23.45 -8.84 17.14
N PHE A 160 -22.20 -8.50 16.81
CA PHE A 160 -21.75 -8.35 15.42
C PHE A 160 -22.10 -9.57 14.57
N ASP A 161 -22.69 -9.31 13.40
CA ASP A 161 -23.05 -10.35 12.42
C ASP A 161 -22.17 -10.21 11.17
N PRO A 162 -21.22 -11.14 10.93
CA PRO A 162 -20.33 -11.06 9.76
C PRO A 162 -21.07 -11.20 8.42
N SER A 163 -22.33 -11.63 8.41
CA SER A 163 -23.18 -11.69 7.22
C SER A 163 -23.86 -10.36 6.87
N GLN A 164 -23.66 -9.30 7.68
CA GLN A 164 -24.11 -7.94 7.40
C GLN A 164 -22.91 -7.03 7.03
N PRO A 165 -23.14 -5.96 6.25
CA PRO A 165 -22.09 -4.97 5.98
C PRO A 165 -21.58 -4.36 7.29
N LEU A 166 -20.26 -4.34 7.50
CA LEU A 166 -19.64 -3.74 8.68
C LEU A 166 -19.83 -2.22 8.68
N THR A 167 -20.35 -1.68 9.78
CA THR A 167 -20.58 -0.25 9.99
C THR A 167 -19.82 0.27 11.21
N TRP A 168 -19.73 1.58 11.37
CA TRP A 168 -19.16 2.17 12.59
C TRP A 168 -20.02 1.93 13.83
N ASP A 169 -21.32 1.72 13.68
CA ASP A 169 -22.20 1.37 14.80
C ASP A 169 -21.90 -0.03 15.37
N ASP A 170 -21.29 -0.91 14.56
CA ASP A 170 -20.82 -2.25 14.97
C ASP A 170 -19.46 -2.22 15.70
N MET A 171 -18.74 -1.11 15.68
CA MET A 171 -17.39 -0.98 16.27
C MET A 171 -17.45 -0.42 17.69
N GLU A 172 -16.59 -0.87 18.59
CA GLU A 172 -16.37 -0.17 19.86
C GLU A 172 -15.87 1.26 19.60
N ASP A 173 -16.36 2.21 20.40
CA ASP A 173 -16.15 3.64 20.14
C ASP A 173 -14.68 4.06 20.35
N GLU A 174 -13.93 3.32 21.16
CA GLU A 174 -12.53 3.55 21.49
C GLU A 174 -11.67 2.33 21.12
N PRO A 175 -10.40 2.52 20.72
CA PRO A 175 -9.50 1.41 20.51
C PRO A 175 -9.18 0.73 21.84
N PHE A 176 -9.16 -0.61 21.86
CA PHE A 176 -8.76 -1.36 23.06
C PHE A 176 -7.24 -1.28 23.31
N ALA A 177 -6.46 -0.97 22.28
CA ALA A 177 -5.03 -0.77 22.37
C ALA A 177 -4.54 0.29 21.36
N SER A 178 -3.51 1.02 21.75
CA SER A 178 -2.79 1.95 20.89
C SER A 178 -1.30 1.89 21.18
N VAL A 179 -0.48 1.79 20.14
CA VAL A 179 0.97 1.64 20.26
C VAL A 179 1.67 2.63 19.34
N ASP A 180 2.53 3.47 19.93
CA ASP A 180 3.35 4.44 19.22
C ASP A 180 4.70 3.84 18.87
N ASP A 181 5.09 3.95 17.58
CA ASP A 181 6.39 3.53 17.05
C ASP A 181 6.86 2.16 17.58
N PRO A 182 6.11 1.06 17.36
CA PRO A 182 6.51 -0.27 17.82
C PRO A 182 7.86 -0.70 17.25
N PRO A 183 8.60 -1.60 17.94
CA PRO A 183 9.82 -2.16 17.39
C PRO A 183 9.52 -2.96 16.11
N TRP A 184 10.52 -3.06 15.23
CA TRP A 184 10.39 -3.76 13.96
C TRP A 184 11.65 -4.57 13.60
N THR A 185 11.50 -5.52 12.69
CA THR A 185 12.58 -6.31 12.10
C THR A 185 12.50 -6.27 10.58
N GLY A 186 13.62 -5.92 9.94
CA GLY A 186 13.72 -5.86 8.47
C GLY A 186 12.83 -4.81 7.82
N VAL A 187 12.76 -4.81 6.49
CA VAL A 187 11.83 -4.03 5.64
C VAL A 187 11.80 -4.65 4.23
N GLY A 188 10.63 -4.66 3.60
CA GLY A 188 10.49 -5.01 2.18
C GLY A 188 10.36 -6.51 1.86
N SER A 189 10.27 -7.37 2.88
CA SER A 189 9.87 -8.78 2.77
C SER A 189 8.45 -8.99 3.32
N ILE A 190 7.81 -10.11 2.95
CA ILE A 190 6.53 -10.52 3.56
C ILE A 190 6.69 -10.87 5.04
N GLU A 191 7.88 -11.33 5.46
CA GLU A 191 8.15 -11.77 6.83
C GLU A 191 8.55 -10.62 7.77
N ASP A 192 8.88 -9.45 7.20
CA ASP A 192 9.31 -8.30 7.98
C ASP A 192 8.12 -7.69 8.72
N GLU A 193 8.29 -7.39 10.01
CA GLU A 193 7.20 -6.98 10.89
C GLU A 193 7.57 -5.81 11.80
N TYR A 194 6.58 -4.96 12.08
CA TYR A 194 6.40 -4.39 13.41
C TYR A 194 5.79 -5.44 14.33
N TYR A 195 6.18 -5.44 15.60
CA TYR A 195 5.63 -6.37 16.58
C TYR A 195 5.44 -5.73 17.95
N TRP A 196 4.38 -6.12 18.65
CA TRP A 196 4.10 -5.68 20.01
C TRP A 196 3.19 -6.67 20.73
N THR A 197 2.99 -6.47 22.03
CA THR A 197 2.02 -7.23 22.82
C THR A 197 0.97 -6.30 23.38
N SER A 198 -0.30 -6.72 23.33
CA SER A 198 -1.41 -6.02 23.97
C SER A 198 -2.43 -7.03 24.47
N THR A 199 -3.10 -6.70 25.56
CA THR A 199 -4.17 -7.53 26.11
C THR A 199 -5.42 -7.39 25.23
N LEU A 200 -5.98 -8.52 24.80
CA LEU A 200 -7.26 -8.54 24.11
C LEU A 200 -8.40 -8.18 25.07
N PRO A 201 -9.51 -7.61 24.58
CA PRO A 201 -10.69 -7.36 25.41
C PRO A 201 -11.16 -8.64 26.12
N ASP A 202 -11.54 -8.52 27.39
CA ASP A 202 -11.92 -9.65 28.27
C ASP A 202 -13.41 -10.01 28.19
N ASP A 203 -14.18 -9.23 27.43
CA ASP A 203 -15.63 -9.28 27.33
C ASP A 203 -16.13 -9.63 25.92
N LYS A 204 -15.34 -10.39 25.14
CA LYS A 204 -15.68 -10.80 23.77
C LYS A 204 -15.87 -12.31 23.65
N GLU A 205 -16.84 -12.72 22.83
CA GLU A 205 -17.13 -14.14 22.56
C GLU A 205 -17.53 -14.34 21.09
N GLY A 206 -17.01 -15.39 20.44
CA GLY A 206 -17.39 -15.73 19.08
C GLY A 206 -16.73 -14.84 18.03
N ARG A 207 -17.40 -14.65 16.88
CA ARG A 207 -16.81 -13.98 15.71
C ARG A 207 -16.80 -12.47 15.87
N HIS A 208 -15.65 -11.87 15.60
CA HIS A 208 -15.44 -10.41 15.64
C HIS A 208 -14.47 -9.98 14.54
N ILE A 209 -14.36 -8.68 14.33
CA ILE A 209 -13.29 -8.06 13.53
C ILE A 209 -12.44 -7.21 14.46
N ILE A 210 -11.12 -7.38 14.37
CA ILE A 210 -10.14 -6.40 14.85
C ILE A 210 -9.84 -5.45 13.70
N TYR A 211 -10.09 -4.17 13.93
CA TYR A 211 -9.86 -3.11 12.96
C TYR A 211 -8.60 -2.32 13.33
N THR A 212 -7.58 -2.39 12.49
CA THR A 212 -6.30 -1.71 12.72
C THR A 212 -6.21 -0.46 11.88
N VAL A 213 -5.87 0.66 12.53
CA VAL A 213 -5.60 1.96 11.91
C VAL A 213 -4.15 2.32 12.17
N TRP A 214 -3.33 2.39 11.12
CA TRP A 214 -1.96 2.90 11.22
C TRP A 214 -1.93 4.35 10.76
N GLU A 215 -1.87 5.26 11.73
CA GLU A 215 -1.73 6.69 11.50
C GLU A 215 -0.25 7.06 11.44
N ARG A 216 0.21 7.53 10.28
CA ARG A 216 1.59 8.01 10.15
C ARG A 216 1.79 9.34 10.87
N SER A 217 2.93 9.52 11.50
CA SER A 217 3.30 10.77 12.17
C SER A 217 4.08 11.74 11.26
N ASP A 218 4.56 11.26 10.11
CA ASP A 218 5.35 12.01 9.13
C ASP A 218 4.60 12.38 7.85
N SER A 219 3.33 11.96 7.74
CA SER A 219 2.48 12.14 6.56
C SER A 219 1.00 12.09 6.95
N PRO A 220 0.08 12.75 6.23
CA PRO A 220 -1.36 12.58 6.44
C PRO A 220 -1.89 11.20 6.01
N GLU A 221 -1.05 10.32 5.47
CA GLU A 221 -1.46 8.98 5.03
C GLU A 221 -1.80 8.06 6.21
N THR A 222 -2.84 7.24 6.06
CA THR A 222 -3.32 6.30 7.07
C THR A 222 -3.71 4.97 6.42
N PHE A 223 -3.33 3.85 7.04
CA PHE A 223 -3.68 2.51 6.58
C PHE A 223 -4.79 1.92 7.44
N TYR A 224 -5.65 1.13 6.80
CA TYR A 224 -6.82 0.52 7.43
C TYR A 224 -6.85 -0.96 7.12
N SER A 225 -7.21 -1.79 8.10
CA SER A 225 -7.26 -3.22 7.91
C SER A 225 -8.31 -3.88 8.78
N CYS A 226 -9.00 -4.88 8.24
CA CYS A 226 -9.85 -5.81 8.98
C CYS A 226 -9.16 -7.16 9.13
N SER A 227 -9.02 -7.64 10.36
CA SER A 227 -8.66 -9.02 10.70
C SER A 227 -9.86 -9.72 11.32
N ASP A 228 -10.41 -10.74 10.66
CA ASP A 228 -11.48 -11.56 11.23
C ASP A 228 -10.88 -12.46 12.31
N VAL A 229 -11.51 -12.48 13.49
CA VAL A 229 -11.10 -13.31 14.61
C VAL A 229 -12.27 -14.09 15.20
N VAL A 230 -11.95 -15.10 16.00
CA VAL A 230 -12.91 -15.79 16.86
C VAL A 230 -12.37 -15.88 18.29
N PHE A 231 -13.15 -15.36 19.24
CA PHE A 231 -12.87 -15.49 20.67
C PHE A 231 -13.46 -16.81 21.17
N ASP A 232 -12.68 -17.88 21.07
CA ASP A 232 -13.09 -19.25 21.41
C ASP A 232 -12.08 -20.03 22.27
N GLY A 233 -11.05 -19.33 22.78
CA GLY A 233 -10.02 -19.92 23.62
C GLY A 233 -8.80 -20.44 22.84
N GLY A 234 -8.68 -20.10 21.56
CA GLY A 234 -7.47 -20.36 20.77
C GLY A 234 -6.37 -19.31 20.96
N ASN A 235 -5.26 -19.49 20.25
CA ASN A 235 -4.03 -18.74 20.46
C ASN A 235 -3.23 -18.55 19.16
N GLY A 236 -3.84 -17.91 18.17
CA GLY A 236 -3.23 -17.51 16.91
C GLY A 236 -3.39 -18.51 15.77
N GLU A 237 -4.08 -19.63 15.98
CA GLU A 237 -4.37 -20.55 14.88
C GLU A 237 -5.23 -19.87 13.81
N VAL A 238 -4.95 -20.12 12.54
CA VAL A 238 -5.74 -19.59 11.42
C VAL A 238 -6.62 -20.70 10.84
N THR A 239 -7.93 -20.45 10.76
CA THR A 239 -8.86 -21.28 9.99
C THR A 239 -9.20 -20.60 8.67
N VAL A 240 -9.12 -21.36 7.59
CA VAL A 240 -9.45 -20.91 6.23
C VAL A 240 -10.64 -21.72 5.69
N PRO A 241 -11.89 -21.26 5.87
CA PRO A 241 -13.07 -22.01 5.45
C PRO A 241 -13.06 -22.36 3.97
N GLY A 242 -13.29 -23.63 3.62
CA GLY A 242 -13.33 -24.09 2.22
C GLY A 242 -12.01 -23.99 1.44
N GLY A 243 -10.92 -23.52 2.06
CA GLY A 243 -9.59 -23.48 1.46
C GLY A 243 -8.67 -24.60 1.96
N SER A 244 -7.54 -24.81 1.28
CA SER A 244 -6.48 -25.64 1.82
C SER A 244 -5.72 -24.88 2.91
N THR A 245 -5.50 -25.51 4.06
CA THR A 245 -4.74 -24.94 5.20
C THR A 245 -3.24 -24.77 4.93
N GLY A 246 -2.78 -24.98 3.70
CA GLY A 246 -1.42 -24.70 3.27
C GLY A 246 -1.24 -23.21 3.05
N ALA A 247 -1.10 -22.44 4.13
CA ALA A 247 -0.38 -21.17 4.04
C ALA A 247 0.99 -21.51 3.44
N SER A 248 1.34 -20.94 2.30
CA SER A 248 2.72 -20.98 1.85
C SER A 248 3.22 -19.57 1.86
N ALA A 249 3.41 -19.02 3.07
CA ALA A 249 4.20 -17.81 3.27
C ALA A 249 5.54 -17.90 2.52
N GLU A 250 6.11 -19.10 2.39
CA GLU A 250 7.26 -19.39 1.53
C GLU A 250 7.03 -19.10 0.04
N VAL A 251 5.87 -19.47 -0.53
CA VAL A 251 5.50 -19.16 -1.91
C VAL A 251 5.17 -17.68 -2.05
N ALA A 252 4.47 -17.12 -1.07
CA ALA A 252 4.14 -15.71 -1.03
C ALA A 252 5.43 -14.87 -1.02
N GLU A 253 6.42 -15.23 -0.22
CA GLU A 253 7.73 -14.58 -0.18
C GLU A 253 8.48 -14.73 -1.50
N ALA A 254 8.46 -15.91 -2.12
CA ALA A 254 9.11 -16.12 -3.42
C ALA A 254 8.54 -15.25 -4.55
N HIS A 255 7.30 -14.76 -4.41
CA HIS A 255 6.59 -13.98 -5.41
C HIS A 255 6.21 -12.56 -4.95
N SER A 256 6.50 -12.21 -3.71
CA SER A 256 6.40 -10.84 -3.20
C SER A 256 7.38 -10.00 -4.01
N ALA A 257 6.84 -9.10 -4.83
CA ALA A 257 7.61 -8.34 -5.80
C ALA A 257 8.64 -7.47 -5.06
N VAL A 258 9.89 -7.90 -4.96
CA VAL A 258 11.00 -7.03 -4.61
C VAL A 258 11.05 -5.97 -5.72
N PRO A 259 10.74 -4.69 -5.46
CA PRO A 259 11.07 -3.66 -6.43
C PRO A 259 12.60 -3.68 -6.51
N ASP A 260 13.14 -3.94 -7.69
CA ASP A 260 14.54 -3.64 -8.00
C ASP A 260 14.71 -2.12 -7.85
N LEU A 261 14.95 -1.68 -6.61
CA LEU A 261 15.46 -0.36 -6.31
C LEU A 261 16.92 -0.40 -6.74
N GLY A 262 17.13 -0.29 -8.05
CA GLY A 262 18.42 -0.44 -8.71
C GLY A 262 19.51 0.29 -7.94
N ASP A 263 20.40 -0.50 -7.35
CA ASP A 263 21.51 0.00 -6.57
C ASP A 263 22.50 0.68 -7.53
N HIS A 264 22.53 2.01 -7.51
CA HIS A 264 23.48 2.81 -8.25
C HIS A 264 24.82 2.87 -7.51
N ASP A 265 25.48 1.72 -7.36
CA ASP A 265 26.81 1.66 -6.73
C ASP A 265 27.93 1.39 -7.76
N HIS A 266 28.65 2.48 -8.01
CA HIS A 266 30.08 2.58 -8.32
C HIS A 266 30.73 1.52 -9.22
N HIS A 267 30.93 1.89 -10.50
CA HIS A 267 31.98 1.31 -11.33
C HIS A 267 33.39 1.67 -10.79
N GLY A 268 33.83 0.92 -9.78
CA GLY A 268 35.23 0.76 -9.41
C GLY A 268 35.89 -0.26 -10.33
N SER A 269 36.79 0.20 -11.18
CA SER A 269 37.70 -0.62 -11.97
C SER A 269 38.48 -1.61 -11.10
N HIS A 270 38.59 -2.89 -11.48
CA HIS A 270 39.84 -3.65 -11.40
C HIS A 270 39.83 -4.87 -12.34
N ALA A 271 41.04 -5.16 -12.84
CA ALA A 271 41.33 -6.03 -13.95
C ALA A 271 41.56 -7.51 -13.57
N SER A 272 41.23 -8.38 -14.54
CA SER A 272 41.84 -9.67 -14.89
C SER A 272 42.15 -10.72 -13.82
N HIS A 273 41.48 -11.88 -13.93
CA HIS A 273 42.03 -13.25 -14.04
C HIS A 273 40.88 -14.10 -14.63
N GLY A 274 41.00 -14.92 -15.68
CA GLY A 274 41.89 -16.05 -15.91
C GLY A 274 40.97 -17.26 -16.15
N GLY A 275 40.92 -17.79 -17.37
CA GLY A 275 39.77 -18.54 -17.88
C GLY A 275 39.67 -20.02 -17.49
N ALA A 276 38.49 -20.60 -17.74
CA ALA A 276 38.29 -21.93 -18.31
C ALA A 276 36.80 -22.22 -18.56
N THR A 277 36.45 -22.33 -19.85
CA THR A 277 35.54 -23.29 -20.48
C THR A 277 34.30 -23.82 -19.72
N HIS A 278 33.09 -23.53 -20.22
CA HIS A 278 32.20 -24.53 -20.80
C HIS A 278 31.12 -23.86 -21.67
N ALA A 279 31.01 -24.31 -22.91
CA ALA A 279 30.11 -23.77 -23.92
C ALA A 279 28.68 -24.29 -23.76
N SER A 280 27.78 -23.33 -23.53
CA SER A 280 26.41 -23.14 -24.07
C SER A 280 25.73 -24.31 -24.80
N HIS A 281 24.44 -24.54 -24.48
CA HIS A 281 23.32 -24.71 -25.42
C HIS A 281 21.99 -24.40 -24.69
N SER A 282 21.41 -23.22 -24.95
CA SER A 282 19.97 -22.94 -24.76
C SER A 282 19.52 -21.94 -25.82
N ALA A 283 18.50 -22.34 -26.59
CA ALA A 283 17.85 -21.54 -27.62
C ALA A 283 17.01 -20.39 -27.01
N PRO A 284 16.76 -19.30 -27.74
CA PRO A 284 15.97 -18.18 -27.24
C PRO A 284 14.48 -18.47 -27.32
N VAL A 285 13.76 -18.27 -26.21
CA VAL A 285 12.30 -18.14 -26.23
C VAL A 285 11.98 -16.66 -26.38
N ASN A 286 11.28 -16.35 -27.47
CA ASN A 286 10.80 -15.02 -27.80
C ASN A 286 9.51 -14.75 -27.02
N SER A 287 9.53 -13.80 -26.10
CA SER A 287 8.32 -13.27 -25.46
C SER A 287 8.39 -11.74 -25.46
N THR A 288 7.78 -11.16 -26.49
CA THR A 288 7.36 -9.76 -26.50
C THR A 288 6.08 -9.67 -25.67
N ALA A 289 6.17 -9.07 -24.49
CA ALA A 289 5.03 -8.64 -23.70
C ALA A 289 5.31 -7.22 -23.23
N ASP A 290 4.96 -6.26 -24.09
CA ASP A 290 4.83 -4.86 -23.74
C ASP A 290 3.66 -4.71 -22.75
N TRP A 291 3.92 -4.30 -21.51
CA TRP A 291 2.88 -3.79 -20.60
C TRP A 291 3.31 -2.50 -19.92
N PHE A 292 2.86 -1.41 -20.56
CA PHE A 292 2.40 -0.10 -20.06
C PHE A 292 2.95 0.48 -18.75
N GLY A 293 3.75 1.55 -18.91
CA GLY A 293 3.92 2.60 -17.91
C GLY A 293 2.71 3.56 -17.83
N PRO A 294 2.61 4.36 -16.75
CA PRO A 294 1.46 5.21 -16.48
C PRO A 294 1.32 6.35 -17.51
N GLY A 295 0.13 6.45 -18.07
CA GLY A 295 -0.24 7.46 -19.07
C GLY A 295 -0.43 8.85 -18.47
N ASN A 296 0.08 9.84 -19.20
CA ASN A 296 -0.16 11.27 -19.02
C ASN A 296 -1.66 11.61 -18.97
N ALA A 297 -2.14 12.02 -17.80
CA ALA A 297 -3.38 12.78 -17.65
C ALA A 297 -3.05 14.27 -17.46
N LEU A 298 -2.68 14.97 -18.54
CA LEU A 298 -2.61 16.44 -18.60
C LEU A 298 -2.68 16.91 -20.06
N SER A 299 -3.85 16.75 -20.71
CA SER A 299 -4.13 17.44 -21.98
C SER A 299 -5.62 17.60 -22.31
N GLN A 300 -6.47 17.92 -21.32
CA GLN A 300 -7.82 18.42 -21.61
C GLN A 300 -8.22 19.59 -20.70
N ALA A 301 -7.45 20.67 -20.80
CA ALA A 301 -7.91 22.00 -20.41
C ALA A 301 -7.12 23.05 -21.20
N GLY A 302 -7.71 23.56 -22.29
CA GLY A 302 -7.22 24.77 -22.96
C GLY A 302 -6.92 24.62 -24.45
N GLN A 303 -7.95 24.42 -25.28
CA GLN A 303 -7.95 24.91 -26.66
C GLN A 303 -9.36 24.97 -27.28
N THR A 304 -10.30 25.61 -26.58
CA THR A 304 -11.52 26.20 -27.18
C THR A 304 -11.38 27.70 -27.45
N VAL A 305 -10.16 28.24 -27.48
CA VAL A 305 -9.91 29.66 -27.81
C VAL A 305 -8.82 29.77 -28.88
N GLY A 306 -9.08 29.21 -30.05
CA GLY A 306 -8.16 29.24 -31.20
C GLY A 306 -8.85 29.47 -32.54
N ALA A 307 -10.14 29.82 -32.54
CA ALA A 307 -10.94 30.05 -33.74
C ALA A 307 -11.68 31.38 -33.62
N LEU A 308 -10.97 32.53 -33.67
CA LEU A 308 -11.61 33.85 -33.85
C LEU A 308 -10.73 34.99 -34.38
N LEU A 309 -9.47 34.78 -34.79
CA LEU A 309 -8.63 35.90 -35.31
C LEU A 309 -7.75 35.51 -36.51
N GLY A 310 -8.37 34.96 -37.56
CA GLY A 310 -7.66 34.55 -38.80
C GLY A 310 -8.26 35.11 -40.10
N ALA A 311 -9.23 36.01 -40.04
CA ALA A 311 -9.76 36.69 -41.20
C ALA A 311 -9.68 38.20 -40.96
N TRP A 312 -8.58 38.81 -41.41
CA TRP A 312 -8.42 40.19 -41.89
C TRP A 312 -6.93 40.54 -41.91
N SER A 313 -6.28 40.35 -43.07
CA SER A 313 -5.28 41.26 -43.65
C SER A 313 -4.46 40.52 -44.72
N GLY A 314 -4.67 40.88 -45.99
CA GLY A 314 -3.76 40.43 -47.04
C GLY A 314 -4.23 40.57 -48.49
N ARG A 315 -4.51 41.82 -48.92
CA ARG A 315 -4.79 42.29 -50.29
C ARG A 315 -6.23 42.20 -50.79
#